data_AF-A0A968MYK5-F1
#
_entry.id   AF-A0A968MYK5-F1
#
_cell.length_a   1.000
_cell.length_b   1.000
_cell.length_c   1.000
_cell.angle_alpha   90.00
_cell.angle_beta   90.00
_cell.angle_gamma   90.00
#
_symmetry.space_group_name_H-M   'P 1'
#
loop_
_entity.id
_entity.type
_entity.pdbx_description
1 polymer ?
#
loop_
_entity_poly.entity_id
_entity_poly.type
_entity_poly.pdbx_seq_one_letter_code
_entity_poly.pdbx_strand_id
1 'polypeptide(L)'
;MKRYSIIFILSILFSISGNLMSQTVNVTVDVNAGKHKISPNIFGKNNCLSSDPNKPMTEAEWQFLRDAGVRFVRENGGNNATKYNWRKKISSHPDWYNNVYSASWDFEVQSMQETCQVLPGCGPFQLIGRAASTNANNFNDWGYNGSKWWSGVNQNLAGGGQINTSGGSKALVDGNPDLYTMVWNVDSTTGILPHWF
;
A
#
# COMPACT_ATOMS: atom_id res chain seq x y z
N MET A 1 -45.09 -42.00 -3.66
CA MET A 1 -44.27 -41.50 -4.78
C MET A 1 -44.90 -40.30 -5.51
N LYS A 2 -46.18 -40.33 -5.94
CA LYS A 2 -46.80 -39.22 -6.70
C LYS A 2 -46.84 -37.82 -6.02
N ARG A 3 -46.97 -37.73 -4.68
CA ARG A 3 -47.01 -36.45 -3.96
C ARG A 3 -45.66 -35.72 -3.87
N TYR A 4 -44.55 -36.46 -3.78
CA TYR A 4 -43.21 -35.88 -3.72
C TYR A 4 -42.74 -35.36 -5.09
N SER A 5 -43.21 -35.97 -6.18
CA SER A 5 -42.93 -35.52 -7.55
C SER A 5 -43.59 -34.17 -7.89
N ILE A 6 -44.78 -33.89 -7.36
CA ILE A 6 -45.49 -32.63 -7.62
C ILE A 6 -44.82 -31.45 -6.89
N ILE A 7 -44.37 -31.66 -5.65
CA ILE A 7 -43.66 -30.63 -4.87
C ILE A 7 -42.32 -30.29 -5.53
N PHE A 8 -41.60 -31.30 -6.05
CA PHE A 8 -40.33 -31.11 -6.75
C PHE A 8 -40.49 -30.36 -8.09
N ILE A 9 -41.59 -30.59 -8.81
CA ILE A 9 -41.90 -29.87 -10.05
C ILE A 9 -42.30 -28.41 -9.76
N LEU A 10 -43.07 -28.15 -8.70
CA LEU A 10 -43.44 -26.79 -8.28
C LEU A 10 -42.23 -25.96 -7.82
N SER A 11 -41.27 -26.56 -7.11
CA SER A 11 -40.04 -25.85 -6.70
C SER A 11 -39.10 -25.58 -7.87
N ILE A 12 -39.02 -26.45 -8.88
CA ILE A 12 -38.30 -26.18 -10.13
C ILE A 12 -38.96 -25.03 -10.90
N LEU A 13 -40.29 -25.00 -11.00
CA LEU A 13 -41.03 -23.93 -11.69
C LEU A 13 -40.89 -22.57 -10.98
N PHE A 14 -40.83 -22.55 -9.64
CA PHE A 14 -40.60 -21.33 -8.85
C PHE A 14 -39.14 -20.83 -8.94
N SER A 15 -38.20 -21.72 -9.28
CA SER A 15 -36.78 -21.38 -9.50
C SER A 15 -36.52 -20.80 -10.90
N ILE A 16 -37.42 -21.07 -11.87
CA ILE A 16 -37.31 -20.60 -13.26
C ILE A 16 -38.04 -19.26 -13.47
N SER A 17 -39.02 -18.93 -12.62
CA SER A 17 -39.71 -17.62 -12.64
C SER A 17 -38.90 -16.48 -12.01
N GLY A 18 -37.74 -16.79 -11.42
CA GLY A 18 -36.74 -15.82 -10.96
C GLY A 18 -35.94 -15.15 -12.09
N ASN A 19 -36.52 -15.01 -13.29
CA ASN A 19 -36.00 -14.13 -14.32
C ASN A 19 -36.16 -12.68 -13.85
N LEU A 20 -35.18 -12.26 -13.06
CA LEU A 20 -34.61 -10.93 -12.95
C LEU A 20 -35.33 -9.91 -13.84
N MET A 21 -36.22 -9.12 -13.23
CA MET A 21 -36.72 -7.88 -13.83
C MET A 21 -35.52 -6.94 -14.00
N SER A 22 -34.79 -7.06 -15.11
CA SER A 22 -33.83 -6.03 -15.51
C SER A 22 -34.63 -4.82 -15.95
N GLN A 23 -34.51 -3.72 -15.22
CA GLN A 23 -35.14 -2.46 -15.59
C GLN A 23 -34.54 -1.96 -16.91
N THR A 24 -35.38 -1.55 -17.85
CA THR A 24 -34.90 -0.88 -19.06
C THR A 24 -34.25 0.45 -18.68
N VAL A 25 -32.96 0.60 -18.97
CA VAL A 25 -32.20 1.84 -18.80
C VAL A 25 -31.85 2.40 -20.18
N ASN A 26 -32.30 3.62 -20.47
CA ASN A 26 -31.91 4.33 -21.67
C ASN A 26 -30.67 5.18 -21.37
N VAL A 27 -29.57 4.93 -22.09
CA VAL A 27 -28.34 5.73 -22.01
C VAL A 27 -28.19 6.52 -23.30
N THR A 28 -28.13 7.84 -23.20
CA THR A 28 -27.87 8.73 -24.33
C THR A 28 -26.46 9.30 -24.20
N VAL A 29 -25.67 9.20 -25.27
CA VAL A 29 -24.31 9.75 -25.34
C VAL A 29 -24.29 10.83 -26.41
N ASP A 30 -23.99 12.07 -26.01
CA ASP A 30 -23.71 13.18 -26.92
C ASP A 30 -22.23 13.53 -26.83
N VAL A 31 -21.47 13.21 -27.87
CA VAL A 31 -20.02 13.47 -27.95
C VAL A 31 -19.69 14.96 -28.09
N ASN A 32 -20.68 15.82 -28.34
CA ASN A 32 -20.53 17.26 -28.43
C ASN A 32 -20.87 18.00 -27.14
N ALA A 33 -21.64 17.38 -26.25
CA ALA A 33 -21.97 17.94 -24.94
C ALA A 33 -20.84 17.74 -23.91
N GLY A 34 -20.64 18.72 -23.04
CA GLY A 34 -19.85 18.55 -21.80
C GLY A 34 -18.36 18.20 -21.97
N LYS A 35 -17.74 18.56 -23.09
CA LYS A 35 -16.32 18.24 -23.36
C LYS A 35 -15.40 18.80 -22.26
N HIS A 36 -14.58 17.94 -21.69
CA HIS A 36 -13.52 18.29 -20.77
C HIS A 36 -12.31 17.38 -21.00
N LYS A 37 -11.10 17.87 -20.67
CA LYS A 37 -9.89 17.06 -20.76
C LYS A 37 -9.87 16.04 -19.63
N ILE A 38 -9.58 14.79 -19.96
CA ILE A 38 -9.35 13.73 -18.98
C ILE A 38 -7.85 13.60 -18.78
N SER A 39 -7.38 13.85 -17.56
CA SER A 39 -5.95 13.71 -17.23
C SER A 39 -5.57 12.22 -17.23
N PRO A 40 -4.49 11.81 -17.92
CA PRO A 40 -4.00 10.44 -17.83
C PRO A 40 -3.64 10.03 -16.41
N ASN A 41 -3.26 10.98 -15.54
CA ASN A 41 -2.79 10.69 -14.19
C ASN A 41 -3.89 10.12 -13.26
N ILE A 42 -5.16 10.17 -13.65
CA ILE A 42 -6.24 9.49 -12.91
C ILE A 42 -6.15 7.96 -13.03
N PHE A 43 -5.43 7.46 -14.04
CA PHE A 43 -5.12 6.04 -14.22
C PHE A 43 -3.82 5.68 -13.49
N GLY A 44 -3.78 5.99 -12.19
CA GLY A 44 -2.61 5.81 -11.34
C GLY A 44 -2.66 4.55 -10.48
N LYS A 45 -1.49 4.10 -10.02
CA LYS A 45 -1.37 2.99 -9.05
C LYS A 45 -0.41 3.37 -7.91
N ASN A 46 -0.66 2.83 -6.72
CA ASN A 46 0.24 2.92 -5.58
C ASN A 46 1.03 1.63 -5.40
N ASN A 47 2.25 1.77 -4.87
CA ASN A 47 3.08 0.68 -4.33
C ASN A 47 3.14 -0.53 -5.29
N CYS A 48 3.38 -0.25 -6.56
CA CYS A 48 3.49 -1.28 -7.60
C CYS A 48 4.92 -1.54 -8.04
N LEU A 49 5.86 -0.71 -7.59
CA LEU A 49 7.27 -0.88 -7.84
C LEU A 49 7.95 -1.58 -6.67
N SER A 50 9.09 -2.19 -6.96
CA SER A 50 9.94 -2.75 -5.90
C SER A 50 10.89 -1.68 -5.37
N SER A 51 10.97 -1.59 -4.05
CA SER A 51 11.97 -0.81 -3.34
C SER A 51 13.09 -1.68 -2.76
N ASP A 52 13.13 -2.98 -3.06
CA ASP A 52 14.19 -3.92 -2.65
C ASP A 52 15.06 -4.30 -3.85
N PRO A 53 16.33 -3.84 -3.91
CA PRO A 53 17.26 -4.18 -4.99
C PRO A 53 17.51 -5.67 -5.17
N ASN A 54 17.27 -6.51 -4.14
CA ASN A 54 17.43 -7.96 -4.24
C ASN A 54 16.19 -8.65 -4.83
N LYS A 55 15.09 -7.91 -4.98
CA LYS A 55 13.82 -8.37 -5.54
C LYS A 55 13.33 -7.35 -6.57
N PRO A 56 14.10 -7.09 -7.64
CA PRO A 56 13.67 -6.19 -8.70
C PRO A 56 12.37 -6.70 -9.34
N MET A 57 11.61 -5.78 -9.94
CA MET A 57 10.51 -6.18 -10.80
C MET A 57 11.02 -6.97 -12.01
N THR A 58 10.30 -8.03 -12.34
CA THR A 58 10.48 -8.81 -13.57
C THR A 58 9.88 -8.10 -14.77
N GLU A 59 10.33 -8.45 -15.98
CA GLU A 59 9.76 -7.91 -17.22
C GLU A 59 8.26 -8.20 -17.36
N ALA A 60 7.80 -9.36 -16.88
CA ALA A 60 6.38 -9.70 -16.89
C ALA A 60 5.54 -8.78 -16.00
N GLU A 61 6.06 -8.38 -14.84
CA GLU A 61 5.38 -7.43 -13.95
C GLU A 61 5.33 -6.03 -14.56
N TRP A 62 6.40 -5.60 -15.22
CA TRP A 62 6.40 -4.35 -15.98
C TRP A 62 5.41 -4.37 -17.14
N GLN A 63 5.38 -5.47 -17.90
CA GLN A 63 4.42 -5.64 -18.98
C GLN A 63 2.98 -5.61 -18.47
N PHE A 64 2.72 -6.24 -17.31
CA PHE A 64 1.41 -6.18 -16.67
C PHE A 64 0.98 -4.75 -16.36
N LEU A 65 1.86 -3.88 -15.84
CA LEU A 65 1.52 -2.47 -15.58
C LEU A 65 1.20 -1.71 -16.88
N ARG A 66 1.91 -2.00 -17.97
CA ARG A 66 1.65 -1.41 -19.29
C ARG A 66 0.31 -1.85 -19.86
N ASP A 67 0.01 -3.15 -19.79
CA ASP A 67 -1.23 -3.75 -20.27
C ASP A 67 -2.45 -3.30 -19.46
N ALA A 68 -2.27 -3.09 -18.15
CA ALA A 68 -3.28 -2.52 -17.27
C ALA A 68 -3.54 -1.02 -17.55
N GLY A 69 -2.76 -0.38 -18.42
CA GLY A 69 -2.95 1.02 -18.81
C GLY A 69 -2.54 2.01 -17.72
N VAL A 70 -1.63 1.65 -16.81
CA VAL A 70 -1.12 2.57 -15.78
C VAL A 70 -0.42 3.76 -16.46
N ARG A 71 -0.68 4.97 -15.95
CA ARG A 71 -0.14 6.24 -16.46
C ARG A 71 0.51 7.11 -15.39
N PHE A 72 0.42 6.72 -14.12
CA PHE A 72 1.01 7.44 -13.00
C PHE A 72 1.30 6.46 -11.85
N VAL A 73 2.42 6.66 -11.15
CA VAL A 73 2.78 5.84 -9.99
C VAL A 73 3.03 6.71 -8.77
N ARG A 74 2.48 6.28 -7.63
CA ARG A 74 2.74 6.88 -6.32
C ARG A 74 3.40 5.84 -5.43
N GLU A 75 4.70 5.93 -5.33
CA GLU A 75 5.56 4.91 -4.73
C GLU A 75 6.16 5.48 -3.45
N ASN A 76 5.41 5.31 -2.38
CA ASN A 76 5.75 5.95 -1.12
C ASN A 76 5.46 5.13 0.12
N GLY A 77 4.85 3.95 -0.03
CA GLY A 77 4.54 3.06 1.07
C GLY A 77 3.43 3.57 2.00
N GLY A 78 2.72 4.64 1.63
CA GLY A 78 1.62 5.20 2.44
C GLY A 78 2.11 5.66 3.81
N ASN A 79 1.62 5.02 4.87
CA ASN A 79 1.99 5.33 6.25
C ASN A 79 3.51 5.19 6.51
N ASN A 80 4.18 4.31 5.76
CA ASN A 80 5.62 4.11 5.87
C ASN A 80 6.41 5.30 5.29
N ALA A 81 5.81 6.17 4.48
CA ALA A 81 6.47 7.37 3.96
C ALA A 81 6.97 8.31 5.06
N THR A 82 6.18 8.42 6.12
CA THR A 82 6.28 9.49 7.12
C THR A 82 7.62 9.48 7.85
N LYS A 83 8.22 8.30 8.03
CA LYS A 83 9.47 8.09 8.78
C LYS A 83 10.58 7.49 7.92
N TYR A 84 10.51 7.62 6.60
CA TYR A 84 11.54 7.09 5.72
C TYR A 84 12.86 7.86 5.86
N ASN A 85 13.97 7.15 5.90
CA ASN A 85 15.31 7.71 5.89
C ASN A 85 16.01 7.27 4.60
N TRP A 86 16.08 8.18 3.63
CA TRP A 86 16.66 7.90 2.32
C TRP A 86 18.16 7.62 2.36
N ARG A 87 18.89 8.22 3.31
CA ARG A 87 20.33 7.98 3.48
C ARG A 87 20.63 6.55 3.91
N LYS A 88 19.77 6.01 4.78
CA LYS A 88 19.92 4.64 5.33
C LYS A 88 19.06 3.60 4.62
N LYS A 89 18.18 4.02 3.70
CA LYS A 89 17.26 3.15 2.95
C LYS A 89 16.41 2.28 3.89
N ILE A 90 15.82 2.91 4.91
CA ILE A 90 14.96 2.26 5.92
C ILE A 90 13.74 3.13 6.25
N SER A 91 12.64 2.51 6.68
CA SER A 91 11.48 3.21 7.24
C SER A 91 10.88 2.50 8.45
N SER A 92 10.23 3.25 9.33
CA SER A 92 9.42 2.74 10.45
C SER A 92 7.96 2.59 10.04
N HIS A 93 7.40 1.40 10.28
CA HIS A 93 6.07 0.98 9.84
C HIS A 93 5.07 1.08 10.99
N PRO A 94 4.27 2.16 11.09
CA PRO A 94 3.33 2.33 12.20
C PRO A 94 2.22 1.28 12.22
N ASP A 95 1.92 0.66 11.06
CA ASP A 95 0.96 -0.43 10.95
C ASP A 95 1.54 -1.79 11.36
N TRP A 96 2.84 -1.83 11.68
CA TRP A 96 3.56 -3.03 12.08
C TRP A 96 4.55 -2.74 13.20
N TYR A 97 4.01 -2.50 14.39
CA TYR A 97 4.70 -2.31 15.66
C TYR A 97 5.63 -1.10 15.75
N ASN A 98 5.59 -0.19 14.77
CA ASN A 98 6.62 0.81 14.47
C ASN A 98 8.00 0.19 14.09
N ASN A 99 8.04 -1.10 13.75
CA ASN A 99 9.26 -1.77 13.32
C ASN A 99 9.86 -1.09 12.08
N VAL A 100 11.19 -1.14 12.00
CA VAL A 100 11.98 -0.54 10.95
C VAL A 100 12.43 -1.61 9.96
N TYR A 101 12.16 -1.38 8.68
CA TYR A 101 12.51 -2.28 7.56
C TYR A 101 13.24 -1.52 6.45
N SER A 102 13.94 -2.27 5.59
CA SER A 102 14.61 -1.73 4.41
C SER A 102 13.62 -1.30 3.35
N ALA A 103 13.90 -0.17 2.71
CA ALA A 103 13.22 0.32 1.52
C ALA A 103 14.19 1.27 0.78
N SER A 104 14.28 1.19 -0.54
CA SER A 104 15.18 2.02 -1.35
C SER A 104 14.40 2.78 -2.42
N TRP A 105 13.94 3.99 -2.09
CA TRP A 105 13.25 4.87 -3.06
C TRP A 105 14.13 5.24 -4.26
N ASP A 106 15.46 5.36 -4.08
CA ASP A 106 16.38 5.62 -5.20
C ASP A 106 16.33 4.49 -6.23
N PHE A 107 16.29 3.24 -5.75
CA PHE A 107 16.24 2.06 -6.61
C PHE A 107 14.91 1.98 -7.36
N GLU A 108 13.82 2.30 -6.67
CA GLU A 108 12.47 2.34 -7.22
C GLU A 108 12.33 3.38 -8.33
N VAL A 109 12.81 4.62 -8.08
CA VAL A 109 12.81 5.71 -9.06
C VAL A 109 13.71 5.39 -10.25
N GLN A 110 14.91 4.86 -10.01
CA GLN A 110 15.84 4.46 -11.09
C GLN A 110 15.22 3.37 -11.97
N SER A 111 14.65 2.32 -11.35
CA SER A 111 14.01 1.21 -12.09
C SER A 111 12.85 1.71 -12.96
N MET A 112 12.06 2.67 -12.45
CA MET A 112 11.00 3.33 -13.21
C MET A 112 11.55 4.13 -14.40
N GLN A 113 12.58 4.95 -14.19
CA GLN A 113 13.17 5.79 -15.24
C GLN A 113 13.80 4.95 -16.37
N GLU A 114 14.45 3.83 -16.03
CA GLU A 114 15.07 2.92 -16.99
C GLU A 114 14.02 2.15 -17.82
N THR A 115 12.93 1.70 -17.19
CA THR A 115 11.96 0.79 -17.81
C THR A 115 10.76 1.49 -18.43
N CYS A 116 10.40 2.66 -17.91
CA CYS A 116 9.23 3.42 -18.30
C CYS A 116 9.62 4.89 -18.49
N GLN A 117 10.10 5.23 -19.69
CA GLN A 117 10.47 6.61 -20.08
C GLN A 117 9.32 7.64 -19.99
N VAL A 118 8.10 7.23 -19.59
CA VAL A 118 6.89 8.04 -19.70
C VAL A 118 5.99 8.04 -18.46
N LEU A 119 6.35 7.33 -17.38
CA LEU A 119 5.53 7.31 -16.17
C LEU A 119 5.95 8.44 -15.21
N PRO A 120 5.16 9.51 -15.05
CA PRO A 120 5.36 10.44 -13.95
C PRO A 120 5.19 9.72 -12.60
N GLY A 121 6.18 9.92 -11.72
CA GLY A 121 6.20 9.39 -10.36
C GLY A 121 5.90 10.46 -9.31
N CYS A 122 5.40 10.04 -8.16
CA CYS A 122 5.23 10.88 -6.97
C CYS A 122 5.85 10.22 -5.74
N GLY A 123 6.92 10.83 -5.22
CA GLY A 123 7.53 10.52 -3.93
C GLY A 123 7.04 11.46 -2.83
N PRO A 124 7.02 11.02 -1.56
CA PRO A 124 6.58 11.83 -0.43
C PRO A 124 7.77 12.60 0.19
N PHE A 125 7.46 13.48 1.15
CA PHE A 125 8.45 14.07 2.04
C PHE A 125 8.16 13.74 3.49
N GLN A 126 9.21 13.57 4.30
CA GLN A 126 9.08 13.43 5.74
C GLN A 126 8.81 14.80 6.36
N LEU A 127 7.59 15.02 6.85
CA LEU A 127 7.17 16.32 7.39
C LEU A 127 7.01 16.34 8.93
N ILE A 128 7.19 15.21 9.60
CA ILE A 128 6.96 15.11 11.06
C ILE A 128 8.22 15.43 11.90
N GLY A 129 9.31 15.85 11.26
CA GLY A 129 10.57 16.18 11.94
C GLY A 129 11.39 14.98 12.42
N ARG A 130 11.01 13.74 12.07
CA ARG A 130 11.72 12.52 12.43
C ARG A 130 11.72 11.48 11.31
N ALA A 131 12.78 10.69 11.25
CA ALA A 131 12.93 9.55 10.34
C ALA A 131 13.55 8.34 11.06
N ALA A 132 13.42 7.14 10.50
CA ALA A 132 14.01 5.93 11.04
C ALA A 132 15.53 6.04 11.16
N SER A 133 16.12 5.49 12.22
CA SER A 133 17.55 5.56 12.50
C SER A 133 18.22 4.18 12.55
N THR A 134 17.51 3.13 12.98
CA THR A 134 18.00 1.75 13.09
C THR A 134 16.83 0.77 13.25
N ASN A 135 17.05 -0.51 12.93
CA ASN A 135 16.13 -1.62 13.20
C ASN A 135 16.51 -2.45 14.43
N ALA A 136 17.58 -2.09 15.13
CA ALA A 136 18.10 -2.83 16.29
C ALA A 136 17.10 -2.93 17.46
N ASN A 137 16.11 -2.04 17.51
CA ASN A 137 15.11 -1.98 18.57
C ASN A 137 13.70 -2.37 18.08
N ASN A 138 13.61 -3.15 16.99
CA ASN A 138 12.34 -3.70 16.55
C ASN A 138 11.73 -4.63 17.61
N PHE A 139 10.41 -4.65 17.68
CA PHE A 139 9.69 -5.72 18.36
C PHE A 139 9.88 -7.03 17.59
N ASN A 140 10.20 -8.11 18.30
CA ASN A 140 10.41 -9.45 17.73
C ASN A 140 9.06 -10.11 17.38
N ASP A 141 8.45 -9.64 16.30
CA ASP A 141 7.16 -10.12 15.79
C ASP A 141 7.20 -11.59 15.36
N TRP A 142 8.32 -12.04 14.80
CA TRP A 142 8.54 -13.47 14.51
C TRP A 142 8.51 -14.31 15.79
N GLY A 143 9.25 -13.90 16.81
CA GLY A 143 9.27 -14.58 18.11
C GLY A 143 7.93 -14.55 18.84
N TYR A 144 7.14 -13.50 18.64
CA TYR A 144 5.81 -13.36 19.26
C TYR A 144 4.77 -14.29 18.62
N ASN A 145 4.56 -14.22 17.31
CA ASN A 145 3.51 -14.99 16.64
C ASN A 145 3.85 -15.44 15.21
N GLY A 146 5.12 -15.46 14.83
CA GLY A 146 5.58 -15.79 13.48
C GLY A 146 5.19 -14.72 12.45
N SER A 147 5.19 -13.44 12.84
CA SER A 147 4.82 -12.30 12.00
C SER A 147 3.41 -12.41 11.39
N LYS A 148 2.48 -13.03 12.13
CA LYS A 148 1.08 -13.17 11.70
C LYS A 148 0.27 -11.93 12.04
N TRP A 149 -0.66 -11.58 11.16
CA TRP A 149 -1.60 -10.49 11.44
C TRP A 149 -2.50 -10.82 12.64
N TRP A 150 -2.77 -9.81 13.46
CA TRP A 150 -3.76 -9.81 14.53
C TRP A 150 -4.18 -8.36 14.82
N SER A 151 -5.15 -8.15 15.69
CA SER A 151 -5.71 -6.81 15.94
C SER A 151 -4.74 -5.82 16.61
N GLY A 152 -3.58 -6.27 17.11
CA GLY A 152 -2.59 -5.44 17.80
C GLY A 152 -1.36 -5.06 16.98
N VAL A 153 -1.38 -5.27 15.66
CA VAL A 153 -0.23 -4.98 14.78
C VAL A 153 0.22 -3.51 14.79
N ASN A 154 -0.64 -2.58 15.17
CA ASN A 154 -0.35 -1.14 15.23
C ASN A 154 -0.01 -0.62 16.64
N GLN A 155 0.20 -1.50 17.62
CA GLN A 155 0.70 -1.09 18.94
C GLN A 155 2.13 -0.56 18.82
N ASN A 156 2.49 0.50 19.54
CA ASN A 156 3.86 1.00 19.53
C ASN A 156 4.79 0.10 20.38
N LEU A 157 5.39 -0.94 19.77
CA LEU A 157 6.22 -1.91 20.48
C LEU A 157 7.72 -1.80 20.17
N ALA A 158 8.11 -1.26 19.02
CA ALA A 158 9.51 -0.94 18.74
C ALA A 158 10.04 0.06 19.78
N GLY A 159 11.30 -0.10 20.20
CA GLY A 159 11.88 0.67 21.29
C GLY A 159 11.57 0.11 22.68
N GLY A 160 11.30 -1.19 22.79
CA GLY A 160 11.14 -1.89 24.07
C GLY A 160 9.73 -1.83 24.68
N GLY A 161 8.70 -1.63 23.86
CA GLY A 161 7.32 -1.62 24.32
C GLY A 161 6.83 -2.99 24.81
N GLN A 162 5.77 -2.98 25.61
CA GLN A 162 5.13 -4.17 26.15
C GLN A 162 3.78 -4.40 25.49
N ILE A 163 3.63 -5.59 24.91
CA ILE A 163 2.45 -5.97 24.16
C ILE A 163 1.19 -6.05 25.03
N ASN A 164 0.08 -5.52 24.52
CA ASN A 164 -1.25 -5.78 25.04
C ASN A 164 -1.91 -6.90 24.25
N THR A 165 -1.91 -8.11 24.80
CA THR A 165 -2.44 -9.32 24.14
C THR A 165 -3.95 -9.29 23.89
N SER A 166 -4.68 -8.34 24.48
CA SER A 166 -6.10 -8.11 24.15
C SER A 166 -6.29 -7.46 22.78
N GLY A 167 -5.21 -7.02 22.14
CA GLY A 167 -5.24 -6.40 20.81
C GLY A 167 -5.59 -4.91 20.84
N GLY A 168 -5.95 -4.38 19.67
CA GLY A 168 -6.14 -2.95 19.47
C GLY A 168 -4.83 -2.17 19.43
N SER A 169 -4.91 -0.83 19.31
CA SER A 169 -3.75 0.02 19.01
C SER A 169 -2.93 0.49 20.22
N LYS A 170 -3.35 0.16 21.45
CA LYS A 170 -2.64 0.54 22.67
C LYS A 170 -1.80 -0.61 23.22
N ALA A 171 -0.49 -0.40 23.29
CA ALA A 171 0.42 -1.23 24.06
C ALA A 171 0.13 -1.11 25.57
N LEU A 172 0.60 -2.07 26.38
CA LEU A 172 0.63 -1.91 27.84
C LEU A 172 1.65 -0.84 28.24
N VAL A 173 2.77 -0.83 27.54
CA VAL A 173 3.81 0.21 27.64
C VAL A 173 4.27 0.53 26.22
N ASP A 174 4.19 1.80 25.84
CA ASP A 174 4.67 2.25 24.53
C ASP A 174 6.19 2.16 24.46
N GLY A 175 6.70 1.65 23.34
CA GLY A 175 8.13 1.63 23.07
C GLY A 175 8.67 3.03 22.77
N ASN A 176 9.97 3.23 23.04
CA ASN A 176 10.61 4.54 22.93
C ASN A 176 11.05 4.86 21.48
N PRO A 177 10.47 5.88 20.83
CA PRO A 177 10.84 6.29 19.48
C PRO A 177 12.29 6.78 19.33
N ASP A 178 12.91 7.30 20.38
CA ASP A 178 14.30 7.79 20.33
C ASP A 178 15.31 6.66 20.11
N LEU A 179 14.92 5.40 20.32
CA LEU A 179 15.76 4.23 20.09
C LEU A 179 15.78 3.76 18.63
N TYR A 180 14.81 4.17 17.80
CA TYR A 180 14.70 3.72 16.40
C TYR A 180 14.37 4.82 15.40
N THR A 181 14.22 6.07 15.85
CA THR A 181 14.10 7.25 15.00
C THR A 181 15.15 8.30 15.38
N MET A 182 15.37 9.27 14.50
CA MET A 182 16.25 10.41 14.70
C MET A 182 15.57 11.70 14.23
N VAL A 183 16.04 12.83 14.72
CA VAL A 183 15.65 14.15 14.21
C VAL A 183 15.91 14.22 12.71
N TRP A 184 14.93 14.74 11.98
CA TRP A 184 14.98 14.89 10.53
C TRP A 184 14.57 16.32 10.17
N ASN A 185 15.55 17.16 9.92
CA ASN A 185 15.34 18.57 9.60
C ASN A 185 14.93 18.77 8.13
N VAL A 186 14.54 20.00 7.79
CA VAL A 186 14.13 20.39 6.43
C VAL A 186 15.20 20.04 5.39
N ASP A 187 16.47 20.27 5.68
CA ASP A 187 17.59 19.95 4.77
C ASP A 187 17.70 18.44 4.53
N SER A 188 17.39 17.63 5.54
CA SER A 188 17.34 16.18 5.39
C SER A 188 16.15 15.73 4.54
N THR A 189 15.00 16.41 4.65
CA THR A 189 13.84 16.12 3.82
C THR A 189 14.08 16.48 2.36
N THR A 190 14.63 17.66 2.07
CA THR A 190 14.85 18.14 0.69
C THR A 190 16.11 17.58 0.04
N GLY A 191 17.07 17.08 0.83
CA GLY A 191 18.32 16.51 0.33
C GLY A 191 18.17 15.26 -0.56
N ILE A 192 16.97 14.66 -0.64
CA ILE A 192 16.67 13.58 -1.57
C ILE A 192 16.46 14.06 -3.02
N LEU A 193 16.12 15.34 -3.23
CA LEU A 193 15.77 15.86 -4.55
C LEU A 193 16.86 15.64 -5.62
N PRO A 194 18.17 15.88 -5.36
CA PRO A 194 19.24 15.61 -6.32
C PRO A 194 19.48 14.13 -6.63
N HIS A 195 18.80 13.21 -5.93
CA HIS A 195 18.84 11.78 -6.22
C HIS A 195 17.72 11.35 -7.19
N TRP A 196 16.71 12.20 -7.39
CA TRP A 196 15.57 11.92 -8.26
C TRP A 196 15.57 12.74 -9.55
N PHE A 197 16.31 13.85 -9.59
CA PHE A 197 16.43 14.80 -10.70
C PHE A 197 17.90 15.10 -10.98
#